data_AF-A0AA34Z181-F1
#
_entry.id   AF-A0AA34Z181-F1
#
_cell.length_a   1.000
_cell.length_b   1.000
_cell.length_c   1.000
_cell.angle_alpha   90.00
_cell.angle_beta   90.00
_cell.angle_gamma   90.00
#
_symmetry.space_group_name_H-M   'P 1'
#
loop_
_entity.id
_entity.type
_entity.pdbx_description
1 polymer ?
#
loop_
_entity_poly.entity_id
_entity_poly.type
_entity_poly.pdbx_seq_one_letter_code
_entity_poly.pdbx_strand_id
1 'polypeptide(L)'
;MKVNGKRIRTDIVAKDANGNYHVFEVKNGKGRLTRGQKGSGVYDKGAANTNDGLGGGGISPSKGTKGQFEVSTNGPNGIPVGGNGNIVDATFWLLRY
;
A
#
# COMPACT_ATOMS: atom_id res chain seq x y z
N MET A 1 6.35 -6.47 5.25
CA MET A 1 7.24 -5.30 5.27
C MET A 1 7.13 -4.59 6.61
N LYS A 2 8.08 -3.71 6.92
CA LYS A 2 7.93 -2.73 8.00
C LYS A 2 7.81 -1.33 7.40
N VAL A 3 6.89 -0.53 7.93
CA VAL A 3 6.71 0.89 7.58
C VAL A 3 6.61 1.65 8.89
N ASN A 4 7.45 2.67 9.07
CA ASN A 4 7.50 3.45 10.31
C ASN A 4 7.54 2.58 11.58
N GLY A 5 8.37 1.53 11.56
CA GLY A 5 8.52 0.57 12.65
C GLY A 5 7.35 -0.40 12.85
N LYS A 6 6.29 -0.34 12.05
CA LYS A 6 5.14 -1.27 12.13
C LYS A 6 5.23 -2.36 11.08
N ARG A 7 5.06 -3.61 11.51
CA ARG A 7 4.90 -4.75 10.59
C ARG A 7 3.55 -4.67 9.89
N ILE A 8 3.58 -4.68 8.57
CA ILE A 8 2.42 -4.62 7.69
C ILE A 8 2.51 -5.71 6.63
N ARG A 9 1.37 -6.37 6.39
CA ARG A 9 1.05 -7.06 5.15
C ARG A 9 0.12 -6.15 4.36
N THR A 10 0.43 -5.95 3.10
CA THR A 10 -0.38 -5.18 2.16
C THR A 10 -0.96 -6.14 1.13
N ASP A 11 -1.98 -5.68 0.41
CA ASP A 11 -2.63 -6.50 -0.62
C ASP A 11 -1.83 -6.49 -1.92
N ILE A 12 -1.29 -5.34 -2.33
CA ILE A 12 -0.59 -5.19 -3.63
C ILE A 12 0.65 -4.31 -3.48
N VAL A 13 1.75 -4.75 -4.09
CA VAL A 13 2.92 -3.92 -4.39
C VAL A 13 3.15 -3.95 -5.89
N ALA A 14 3.22 -2.79 -6.53
CA ALA A 14 3.45 -2.64 -7.96
C ALA A 14 4.64 -1.71 -8.23
N LYS A 15 5.27 -1.89 -9.39
CA LYS A 15 6.31 -1.00 -9.90
C LYS A 15 5.81 -0.40 -11.22
N ASP A 16 5.81 0.93 -11.33
CA ASP A 16 5.38 1.60 -12.56
C ASP A 16 6.48 1.54 -13.65
N ALA A 17 6.16 2.04 -14.84
CA ALA A 17 7.10 2.06 -15.98
C ALA A 17 8.34 2.95 -15.74
N ASN A 18 8.26 3.90 -14.81
CA ASN A 18 9.38 4.76 -14.41
C ASN A 18 10.19 4.15 -13.27
N GLY A 19 9.78 2.99 -12.76
CA GLY A 19 10.44 2.28 -11.67
C GLY A 19 10.01 2.68 -10.27
N ASN A 20 8.99 3.53 -10.11
CA ASN A 20 8.47 3.91 -8.80
C ASN A 20 7.62 2.78 -8.21
N TYR A 21 7.74 2.56 -6.90
CA TYR A 21 6.88 1.58 -6.21
C TYR A 21 5.59 2.22 -5.71
N HIS A 22 4.51 1.47 -5.88
CA HIS A 22 3.18 1.78 -5.39
C HIS A 22 2.71 0.64 -4.48
N VAL A 23 2.23 0.99 -3.30
CA VAL A 23 1.73 0.04 -2.31
C VAL A 23 0.25 0.30 -2.09
N PHE A 24 -0.59 -0.71 -2.31
CA PHE A 24 -2.04 -0.58 -2.19
C PHE A 24 -2.58 -1.47 -1.09
N GLU A 25 -3.30 -0.83 -0.17
CA GLU A 25 -4.19 -1.52 0.75
C GLU A 25 -5.63 -1.40 0.24
N VAL A 26 -6.35 -2.52 0.17
CA VAL A 26 -7.72 -2.57 -0.34
C VAL A 26 -8.69 -2.87 0.80
N LYS A 27 -9.81 -2.16 0.83
CA LYS A 27 -10.90 -2.37 1.80
C LYS A 27 -12.26 -2.34 1.13
N ASN A 28 -13.06 -3.36 1.40
CA ASN A 28 -14.49 -3.39 1.05
C ASN A 28 -15.28 -2.50 2.03
N GLY A 29 -16.01 -1.52 1.51
CA GLY A 29 -16.88 -0.58 2.20
C GLY A 29 -16.24 0.03 3.45
N LYS A 30 -16.86 -0.25 4.60
CA LYS A 30 -16.41 0.22 5.92
C LYS A 30 -15.26 -0.61 6.51
N GLY A 31 -14.63 -1.46 5.69
CA GLY A 31 -13.48 -2.28 6.05
C GLY A 31 -12.38 -1.48 6.73
N ARG A 32 -11.89 -1.98 7.86
CA ARG A 32 -10.97 -1.26 8.75
C ARG A 32 -9.53 -1.62 8.42
N LEU A 33 -8.65 -0.62 8.50
CA LEU A 33 -7.21 -0.86 8.57
C LEU A 33 -6.87 -1.64 9.85
N THR A 34 -5.90 -2.55 9.74
CA THR A 34 -5.32 -3.25 10.89
C THR A 34 -4.58 -2.29 11.82
N ARG A 35 -4.24 -2.72 13.04
CA ARG A 35 -3.46 -1.90 13.99
C ARG A 35 -2.10 -1.50 13.42
N GLY A 36 -1.42 -2.40 12.70
CA GLY A 36 -0.14 -2.12 12.05
C GLY A 36 -0.26 -1.07 10.95
N GLN A 37 -1.26 -1.22 10.07
CA GLN A 37 -1.52 -0.28 8.98
C GLN A 37 -1.87 1.12 9.51
N LYS A 38 -2.77 1.22 10.49
CA LYS A 38 -3.06 2.51 11.15
C LYS A 38 -1.82 3.12 11.78
N GLY A 39 -1.08 2.31 12.53
CA GLY A 39 0.10 2.76 13.27
C GLY A 39 1.28 3.16 12.40
N SER A 40 1.27 2.80 11.11
CA SER A 40 2.31 3.26 10.17
C SER A 40 2.07 4.68 9.66
N GLY A 41 0.84 5.19 9.72
CA GLY A 41 0.50 6.54 9.28
C GLY A 41 0.50 6.77 7.76
N VAL A 42 0.93 5.81 6.94
CA VAL A 42 1.01 6.01 5.47
C VAL A 42 -0.31 5.76 4.73
N TYR A 43 -1.27 5.12 5.37
CA TYR A 43 -2.63 4.95 4.84
C TYR A 43 -3.56 5.99 5.47
N ASP A 44 -3.27 7.26 5.20
CA ASP A 44 -4.06 8.36 5.76
C ASP A 44 -5.42 8.49 5.05
N LYS A 45 -6.44 8.91 5.80
CA LYS A 45 -7.85 8.94 5.37
C LYS A 45 -8.15 10.17 4.49
N GLY A 46 -7.48 10.32 3.35
CA GLY A 46 -8.00 11.15 2.27
C GLY A 46 -9.11 10.38 1.54
N ALA A 47 -10.28 10.99 1.33
CA ALA A 47 -11.45 10.31 0.76
C ALA A 47 -11.12 9.64 -0.60
N ALA A 48 -11.23 8.31 -0.63
CA ALA A 48 -11.31 7.50 -1.84
C ALA A 48 -12.80 7.38 -2.18
N ASN A 49 -13.29 8.24 -3.07
CA ASN A 49 -14.68 8.17 -3.53
C ASN A 49 -14.73 7.27 -4.76
N THR A 50 -15.22 6.05 -4.59
CA THR A 50 -15.88 5.33 -5.68
C THR A 50 -17.22 6.03 -5.91
N ASN A 51 -17.41 6.63 -7.08
CA ASN A 51 -18.75 6.99 -7.51
C ASN A 51 -19.47 5.70 -7.89
N ASP A 52 -20.70 5.55 -7.39
CA ASP A 52 -21.53 4.36 -7.48
C ASP A 52 -21.61 3.77 -8.91
N GLY A 53 -21.37 2.47 -9.04
CA GLY A 53 -21.59 1.75 -10.30
C GLY A 53 -21.08 0.32 -10.26
N LEU A 54 -22.00 -0.66 -10.23
CA LEU A 54 -21.73 -2.08 -10.50
C LEU A 54 -21.38 -2.24 -12.00
N GLY A 55 -20.15 -1.89 -12.37
CA GLY A 55 -19.68 -1.96 -13.76
C GLY A 55 -18.57 -0.95 -14.02
N GLY A 56 -17.31 -1.37 -13.84
CA GLY A 56 -16.15 -0.62 -14.32
C GLY A 56 -15.85 0.73 -13.64
N GLY A 57 -16.40 0.98 -12.44
CA GLY A 57 -16.20 2.24 -11.71
C GLY A 57 -14.75 2.48 -11.34
N GLY A 58 -14.22 3.65 -11.72
CA GLY A 58 -12.86 4.07 -11.44
C GLY A 58 -12.54 3.99 -9.95
N ILE A 59 -11.48 3.27 -9.62
CA ILE A 59 -10.93 3.25 -8.26
C ILE A 59 -10.25 4.61 -8.02
N SER A 60 -10.86 5.46 -7.22
CA SER A 60 -10.20 6.68 -6.72
C SER A 60 -9.32 6.30 -5.53
N PRO A 61 -7.98 6.27 -5.65
CA PRO A 61 -7.14 6.00 -4.50
C PRO A 61 -7.18 7.18 -3.51
N SER A 62 -6.83 6.94 -2.24
CA SER A 62 -6.54 8.04 -1.30
C SER A 62 -5.52 9.02 -1.90
N LYS A 63 -5.41 10.26 -1.37
CA LYS A 63 -4.23 11.09 -1.68
C LYS A 63 -2.99 10.29 -1.29
N GLY A 64 -2.20 9.86 -2.27
CA GLY A 64 -1.08 8.96 -2.07
C GLY A 64 -0.08 9.56 -1.08
N THR A 65 0.41 8.75 -0.15
CA THR A 65 1.41 9.21 0.84
C THR A 65 2.77 8.66 0.44
N LYS A 66 3.77 9.54 0.29
CA LYS A 66 5.16 9.09 0.06
C LYS A 66 5.76 8.57 1.37
N GLY A 67 6.51 7.47 1.28
CA GLY A 67 7.25 6.91 2.42
C GLY A 67 8.15 5.77 2.00
N GLN A 68 8.66 5.04 3.00
CA GLN A 68 9.54 3.90 2.78
C GLN A 68 9.00 2.64 3.44
N PHE A 69 9.29 1.50 2.84
CA PHE A 69 9.14 0.22 3.51
C PHE A 69 10.42 -0.59 3.51
N GLU A 70 10.67 -1.29 4.61
CA GLU A 70 11.70 -2.32 4.73
C GLU A 70 11.09 -3.68 4.33
N VAL A 71 11.69 -4.35 3.35
CA VAL A 71 11.36 -5.74 3.03
C VAL A 71 11.65 -6.59 4.26
N SER A 72 10.62 -7.25 4.79
CA SER A 72 10.70 -7.96 6.08
C SER A 72 10.26 -9.42 5.95
N THR A 73 10.52 -10.02 4.79
CA THR A 73 10.12 -11.37 4.42
C THR A 73 11.36 -12.22 4.21
N ASN A 74 11.32 -13.48 4.65
CA ASN A 74 12.42 -14.43 4.46
C ASN A 74 12.42 -15.07 3.06
N GLY A 75 11.81 -14.41 2.07
CA GLY A 75 11.78 -14.91 0.69
C GLY A 75 13.16 -14.81 0.02
N PRO A 76 13.43 -15.61 -1.02
CA PRO A 76 14.69 -15.57 -1.74
C PRO A 76 14.98 -14.15 -2.28
N ASN A 77 16.26 -13.76 -2.23
CA ASN A 77 16.73 -12.50 -2.81
C ASN A 77 16.40 -12.49 -4.32
N GLY A 78 15.71 -11.45 -4.83
CA GLY A 78 15.48 -11.28 -6.27
C GLY A 78 14.02 -11.23 -6.77
N ILE A 79 13.02 -11.14 -5.89
CA ILE A 79 11.64 -10.73 -6.25
C ILE A 79 11.59 -9.18 -6.35
N PRO A 80 10.66 -8.53 -7.09
CA PRO A 80 10.79 -7.13 -7.56
C PRO A 80 11.21 -6.06 -6.54
N VAL A 81 11.08 -6.30 -5.24
CA VAL A 81 11.37 -5.34 -4.17
C VAL A 81 12.70 -5.58 -3.44
N GLY A 82 13.52 -6.55 -3.86
CA GLY A 82 14.81 -6.89 -3.23
C GLY A 82 14.71 -7.88 -2.06
N GLY A 83 15.83 -8.09 -1.37
CA GLY A 83 15.96 -9.04 -0.25
C GLY A 83 15.52 -8.50 1.11
N ASN A 84 15.49 -9.36 2.13
CA ASN A 84 15.18 -8.97 3.51
C ASN A 84 16.12 -7.84 3.99
N GLY A 85 15.56 -6.82 4.65
CA GLY A 85 16.28 -5.62 5.08
C GLY A 85 16.39 -4.53 4.00
N ASN A 86 16.08 -4.81 2.73
CA ASN A 86 16.10 -3.79 1.69
C ASN A 86 15.07 -2.69 1.97
N ILE A 87 15.47 -1.42 1.81
CA ILE A 87 14.61 -0.25 2.00
C ILE A 87 14.18 0.27 0.63
N VAL A 88 12.88 0.49 0.47
CA VAL A 88 12.27 0.88 -0.81
C VAL A 88 11.40 2.11 -0.61
N ASP A 89 11.66 3.17 -1.38
CA ASP A 89 10.76 4.32 -1.51
C ASP A 89 9.49 3.93 -2.27
N ALA A 90 8.34 4.34 -1.76
CA ALA A 90 7.05 4.04 -2.35
C ALA A 90 6.01 5.13 -2.11
N THR A 91 4.97 5.12 -2.94
CA THR A 91 3.72 5.83 -2.68
C THR A 91 2.66 4.84 -2.18
N PHE A 92 2.08 5.14 -1.03
CA PHE A 92 1.07 4.32 -0.37
C PHE A 92 -0.34 4.82 -0.68
N TRP A 93 -1.21 3.88 -1.01
CA TRP A 93 -2.57 4.13 -1.45
C TRP A 93 -3.53 3.27 -0.63
N LEU A 94 -4.64 3.87 -0.20
CA LEU A 94 -5.79 3.15 0.32
C LEU A 94 -6.90 3.17 -0.73
N LEU A 95 -7.30 1.99 -1.19
CA LEU A 95 -8.41 1.79 -2.11
C LEU A 95 -9.63 1.32 -1.33
N ARG A 96 -10.78 1.96 -1.55
CA ARG A 96 -12.08 1.56 -1.00
C ARG A 96 -13.06 1.33 -2.13
N TYR A 97 -13.86 0.26 -2.05
CA TYR A 97 -14.92 -0.09 -2.99
C TYR A 97 -16.13 -0.66 -2.25
#